data_AF-A0A6P0KCM7-F1
#
_entry.id   AF-A0A6P0KCM7-F1
#
_cell.length_a   1.000
_cell.length_b   1.000
_cell.length_c   1.000
_cell.angle_alpha   90.00
_cell.angle_beta   90.00
_cell.angle_gamma   90.00
#
_symmetry.space_group_name_H-M   'P 1'
#
loop_
_entity.id
_entity.type
_entity.pdbx_description
1 polymer ?
#
loop_
_entity_poly.entity_id
_entity_poly.type
_entity_poly.pdbx_seq_one_letter_code
_entity_poly.pdbx_strand_id
1 'polypeptide(L)'
;MKLRITLISLLLLSLSPLAAQACPEGHNRSLAYIRRDNNRCEGLLDSRDATSTIYLIAFSTSNLNSYPETLKIEVPGTGNRQPNIEVQSFYRNYRLDQLDSKYSSSGFLFPLNTNVLKKSGIPIRLLRATAYINRNSTPFYFPVILGQPSDRYEFVLYSPQRNTFPTFEIRSQGKVLSSNPRQTPRRGQIRFAWKYGDAPAGTYELYIVDGEGQERTFRFQHDPSWL
;
A
#
# COMPACT_ATOMS: atom_id res chain seq x y z
N MET A 1 -4.45 65.66 35.47
CA MET A 1 -4.46 64.93 34.18
C MET A 1 -4.19 63.46 34.51
N LYS A 2 -5.16 62.53 34.43
CA LYS A 2 -5.49 61.67 33.26
C LYS A 2 -4.21 61.17 32.56
N LEU A 3 -3.91 59.87 32.43
CA LEU A 3 -4.76 58.77 31.95
C LEU A 3 -4.25 57.41 32.43
N ARG A 4 -5.19 56.49 32.65
CA ARG A 4 -5.01 55.04 32.83
C ARG A 4 -4.66 54.38 31.49
N ILE A 5 -4.06 53.18 31.55
CA ILE A 5 -4.62 51.90 31.06
C ILE A 5 -3.44 50.93 30.83
N THR A 6 -3.31 49.99 31.77
CA THR A 6 -2.71 48.68 31.56
C THR A 6 -3.53 47.90 30.54
N LEU A 7 -2.91 47.32 29.51
CA LEU A 7 -3.48 46.20 28.80
C LEU A 7 -2.40 45.17 28.43
N ILE A 8 -2.37 44.10 29.22
CA ILE A 8 -1.70 42.84 28.95
C ILE A 8 -2.60 42.08 27.98
N SER A 9 -2.10 41.77 26.78
CA SER A 9 -2.64 40.71 25.92
C SER A 9 -1.62 40.36 24.83
N LEU A 10 -0.68 39.48 25.16
CA LEU A 10 -0.06 38.64 24.14
C LEU A 10 -0.93 37.40 24.00
N LEU A 11 -1.68 37.37 22.90
CA LEU A 11 -2.44 36.23 22.40
C LEU A 11 -1.50 35.02 22.29
N LEU A 12 -1.65 34.05 23.21
CA LEU A 12 -1.19 32.68 22.99
C LEU A 12 -2.06 32.10 21.87
N LEU A 13 -1.64 32.28 20.62
CA LEU A 13 -2.11 31.46 19.52
C LEU A 13 -1.60 30.04 19.79
N SER A 14 -2.41 29.28 20.53
CA SER A 14 -2.36 27.82 20.54
C SER A 14 -2.64 27.36 19.11
N LEU A 15 -1.59 27.29 18.31
CA LEU A 15 -1.54 26.42 17.14
C LEU A 15 -1.69 25.01 17.68
N SER A 16 -2.91 24.58 17.95
CA SER A 16 -3.23 23.17 17.99
C SER A 16 -2.81 22.65 16.62
N PRO A 17 -1.81 21.76 16.52
CA PRO A 17 -1.66 21.04 15.27
C PRO A 17 -3.01 20.35 15.07
N LEU A 18 -3.72 20.74 14.01
CA LEU A 18 -4.82 19.94 13.48
C LEU A 18 -4.18 18.59 13.18
N ALA A 19 -4.25 17.68 14.15
CA ALA A 19 -3.91 16.29 13.93
C ALA A 19 -4.71 15.90 12.70
N ALA A 20 -4.02 15.51 11.63
CA ALA A 20 -4.65 15.13 10.39
C ALA A 20 -5.80 14.18 10.73
N GLN A 21 -7.04 14.62 10.48
CA GLN A 21 -8.22 13.82 10.82
C GLN A 21 -8.15 12.58 9.93
N ALA A 22 -7.76 11.46 10.54
CA ALA A 22 -7.45 10.18 9.92
C ALA A 22 -8.38 9.80 8.75
N CYS A 23 -9.68 9.92 8.99
CA CYS A 23 -10.79 9.80 8.05
C CYS A 23 -12.06 10.28 8.80
N PRO A 24 -13.16 10.63 8.11
CA PRO A 24 -14.35 11.12 8.77
C PRO A 24 -15.08 10.01 9.57
N GLU A 25 -15.79 10.38 10.62
CA GLU A 25 -16.74 9.48 11.28
C GLU A 25 -17.95 9.22 10.38
N GLY A 26 -18.59 8.07 10.56
CA GLY A 26 -19.86 7.80 9.88
C GLY A 26 -20.56 6.55 10.39
N HIS A 27 -21.68 6.22 9.74
CA HIS A 27 -22.45 5.05 10.12
C HIS A 27 -21.76 3.76 9.63
N ASN A 28 -21.52 2.80 10.53
CA ASN A 28 -20.86 1.51 10.21
C ASN A 28 -21.48 0.70 9.05
N ARG A 29 -22.74 0.95 8.68
CA ARG A 29 -23.41 0.29 7.55
C ARG A 29 -23.12 0.96 6.20
N SER A 30 -22.60 2.18 6.21
CA SER A 30 -22.21 2.92 5.02
C SER A 30 -21.05 2.25 4.30
N LEU A 31 -20.99 2.43 2.99
CA LEU A 31 -19.84 2.07 2.16
C LEU A 31 -18.87 3.24 1.96
N ALA A 32 -19.21 4.45 2.40
CA ALA A 32 -18.32 5.60 2.32
C ALA A 32 -17.01 5.35 3.08
N TYR A 33 -15.94 6.01 2.66
CA TYR A 33 -14.67 6.02 3.37
C TYR A 33 -14.83 6.73 4.72
N ILE A 34 -14.83 5.96 5.79
CA ILE A 34 -15.04 6.43 7.17
C ILE A 34 -14.11 5.68 8.12
N ARG A 35 -13.98 6.21 9.34
CA ARG A 35 -13.38 5.47 10.45
C ARG A 35 -14.27 4.30 10.84
N ARG A 36 -13.67 3.13 11.02
CA ARG A 36 -14.33 1.89 11.42
C ARG A 36 -13.71 1.33 12.69
N ASP A 37 -14.12 0.12 13.03
CA ASP A 37 -13.59 -0.65 14.14
C ASP A 37 -12.04 -0.68 14.14
N ASN A 38 -11.46 -0.63 15.34
CA ASN A 38 -10.00 -0.54 15.56
C ASN A 38 -9.33 0.68 14.89
N ASN A 39 -10.05 1.80 14.77
CA ASN A 39 -9.58 3.07 14.20
C ASN A 39 -9.05 2.99 12.76
N ARG A 40 -9.29 1.89 12.04
CA ARG A 40 -8.94 1.79 10.62
C ARG A 40 -9.83 2.71 9.80
N CYS A 41 -9.30 3.18 8.69
CA CYS A 41 -10.09 3.91 7.71
C CYS A 41 -10.46 2.99 6.55
N GLU A 42 -11.73 2.91 6.20
CA GLU A 42 -12.19 2.04 5.10
C GLU A 42 -13.44 2.57 4.41
N GLY A 43 -13.42 2.47 3.08
CA GLY A 43 -14.63 2.53 2.27
C GLY A 43 -14.34 3.04 0.87
N LEU A 44 -15.38 3.53 0.22
CA LEU A 44 -15.33 4.13 -1.11
C LEU A 44 -15.08 5.63 -0.96
N LEU A 45 -14.03 6.11 -1.61
CA LEU A 45 -13.72 7.52 -1.72
C LEU A 45 -14.52 8.14 -2.87
N ASP A 46 -14.96 9.40 -2.71
CA ASP A 46 -15.69 10.13 -3.75
C ASP A 46 -14.80 10.48 -4.96
N SER A 47 -13.52 10.73 -4.70
CA SER A 47 -12.51 11.02 -5.72
C SER A 47 -11.22 10.25 -5.45
N ARG A 48 -10.43 10.02 -6.50
CA ARG A 48 -9.10 9.40 -6.37
C ARG A 48 -8.08 10.46 -6.00
N ASP A 49 -7.06 10.04 -5.27
CA ASP A 49 -5.86 10.85 -5.11
C ASP A 49 -5.22 11.08 -6.49
N ALA A 50 -5.04 12.34 -6.85
CA ALA A 50 -4.31 12.70 -8.05
C ALA A 50 -2.81 12.51 -7.80
N THR A 51 -2.18 11.70 -8.64
CA THR A 51 -0.73 11.47 -8.62
C THR A 51 -0.16 11.69 -10.01
N SER A 52 0.97 12.36 -10.08
CA SER A 52 1.71 12.63 -11.31
C SER A 52 2.86 11.65 -11.53
N THR A 53 3.17 10.80 -10.55
CA THR A 53 4.34 9.91 -10.58
C THR A 53 3.94 8.45 -10.71
N ILE A 54 4.86 7.64 -11.23
CA ILE A 54 4.74 6.17 -11.21
C ILE A 54 5.07 5.69 -9.80
N TYR A 55 4.21 4.83 -9.23
CA TYR A 55 4.39 4.27 -7.90
C TYR A 55 3.85 2.84 -7.82
N LEU A 56 4.34 2.11 -6.82
CA LEU A 56 3.94 0.73 -6.54
C LEU A 56 2.63 0.73 -5.75
N ILE A 57 1.60 0.09 -6.30
CA ILE A 57 0.27 -0.02 -5.69
C ILE A 57 -0.05 -1.44 -5.24
N ALA A 58 0.73 -2.44 -5.65
CA ALA A 58 0.67 -3.77 -5.07
C ALA A 58 2.04 -4.42 -5.02
N PHE A 59 2.34 -5.06 -3.89
CA PHE A 59 3.35 -6.09 -3.74
C PHE A 59 2.75 -7.15 -2.81
N SER A 60 2.14 -8.17 -3.41
CA SER A 60 1.29 -9.10 -2.67
C SER A 60 1.38 -10.52 -3.19
N THR A 61 0.99 -11.48 -2.36
CA THR A 61 0.77 -12.87 -2.76
C THR A 61 -0.56 -13.37 -2.19
N SER A 62 -1.26 -14.21 -2.96
CA SER A 62 -2.56 -14.75 -2.57
C SER A 62 -2.91 -15.98 -3.40
N ASN A 63 -3.57 -16.95 -2.78
CA ASN A 63 -4.25 -18.05 -3.47
C ASN A 63 -5.78 -17.90 -3.52
N LEU A 64 -6.31 -16.73 -3.16
CA LEU A 64 -7.75 -16.54 -3.01
C LEU A 64 -8.46 -16.31 -4.35
N ASN A 65 -9.53 -17.05 -4.58
CA ASN A 65 -10.44 -16.86 -5.73
C ASN A 65 -11.72 -16.08 -5.36
N SER A 66 -12.06 -16.01 -4.08
CA SER A 66 -13.23 -15.32 -3.53
C SER A 66 -12.92 -14.78 -2.13
N TYR A 67 -13.74 -13.85 -1.63
CA TYR A 67 -13.57 -13.35 -0.27
C TYR A 67 -14.04 -14.36 0.78
N PRO A 68 -13.22 -14.65 1.80
CA PRO A 68 -13.72 -15.21 3.06
C PRO A 68 -14.58 -14.17 3.81
N GLU A 69 -15.28 -14.57 4.87
CA GLU A 69 -15.94 -13.59 5.77
C GLU A 69 -14.93 -12.66 6.44
N THR A 70 -13.81 -13.23 6.90
CA THR A 70 -12.68 -12.49 7.46
C THR A 70 -11.44 -12.79 6.62
N LEU A 71 -10.93 -11.77 5.93
CA LEU A 71 -9.69 -11.83 5.18
C LEU A 71 -8.50 -11.64 6.13
N LYS A 72 -7.61 -12.62 6.16
CA LYS A 72 -6.32 -12.50 6.83
C LYS A 72 -5.39 -11.63 5.96
N ILE A 73 -4.96 -10.47 6.46
CA ILE A 73 -3.92 -9.64 5.84
C ILE A 73 -2.67 -9.78 6.72
N GLU A 74 -1.58 -10.24 6.15
CA GLU A 74 -0.33 -10.49 6.87
C GLU A 74 0.86 -9.82 6.18
N VAL A 75 1.74 -9.23 6.98
CA VAL A 75 2.99 -8.60 6.52
C VAL A 75 4.14 -9.17 7.36
N PRO A 76 4.90 -10.14 6.81
CA PRO A 76 6.03 -10.75 7.49
C PRO A 76 7.29 -9.90 7.39
N GLY A 77 8.30 -10.24 8.18
CA GLY A 77 9.69 -9.79 7.96
C GLY A 77 10.03 -8.36 8.36
N THR A 78 9.08 -7.56 8.82
CA THR A 78 9.32 -6.16 9.25
C THR A 78 10.02 -6.06 10.62
N GLY A 79 10.18 -7.19 11.32
CA GLY A 79 10.53 -7.21 12.74
C GLY A 79 9.46 -6.49 13.57
N ASN A 80 9.85 -5.85 14.67
CA ASN A 80 8.93 -5.09 15.53
C ASN A 80 8.51 -3.72 14.96
N ARG A 81 8.91 -3.37 13.73
CA ARG A 81 8.56 -2.10 13.10
C ARG A 81 7.23 -2.21 12.39
N GLN A 82 6.24 -1.45 12.86
CA GLN A 82 4.92 -1.43 12.25
C GLN A 82 4.99 -0.92 10.79
N PRO A 83 4.56 -1.72 9.80
CA PRO A 83 4.48 -1.27 8.42
C PRO A 83 3.30 -0.33 8.20
N ASN A 84 3.45 0.59 7.26
CA ASN A 84 2.32 1.26 6.64
C ASN A 84 1.69 0.27 5.67
N ILE A 85 0.46 -0.15 5.94
CA ILE A 85 -0.29 -1.08 5.11
C ILE A 85 -1.41 -0.29 4.42
N GLU A 86 -1.52 -0.45 3.11
CA GLU A 86 -2.61 0.10 2.31
C GLU A 86 -3.20 -1.01 1.45
N VAL A 87 -4.52 -1.10 1.43
CA VAL A 87 -5.29 -1.97 0.54
C VAL A 87 -6.29 -1.13 -0.23
N GLN A 88 -6.25 -1.19 -1.55
CA GLN A 88 -7.07 -0.34 -2.40
C GLN A 88 -7.65 -1.09 -3.60
N SER A 89 -8.72 -0.54 -4.18
CA SER A 89 -9.20 -0.95 -5.50
C SER A 89 -9.65 0.24 -6.31
N PHE A 90 -9.03 0.39 -7.49
CA PHE A 90 -9.40 1.42 -8.45
C PHE A 90 -10.79 1.18 -9.06
N TYR A 91 -11.33 -0.05 -9.05
CA TYR A 91 -12.62 -0.35 -9.68
C TYR A 91 -13.80 0.43 -9.08
N ARG A 92 -13.80 0.62 -7.76
CA ARG A 92 -14.82 1.38 -7.02
C ARG A 92 -14.23 2.48 -6.14
N ASN A 93 -12.96 2.82 -6.35
CA ASN A 93 -12.23 3.78 -5.52
C ASN A 93 -12.24 3.42 -4.02
N TYR A 94 -12.05 2.13 -3.74
CA TYR A 94 -11.98 1.63 -2.37
C TYR A 94 -10.60 1.87 -1.79
N ARG A 95 -10.55 2.25 -0.52
CA ARG A 95 -9.33 2.37 0.28
C ARG A 95 -9.54 1.76 1.66
N LEU A 96 -8.48 1.12 2.15
CA LEU A 96 -8.30 0.64 3.51
C LEU A 96 -6.87 0.97 3.93
N ASP A 97 -6.74 1.78 4.97
CA ASP A 97 -5.46 2.21 5.53
C ASP A 97 -5.61 2.53 7.03
N GLN A 98 -4.52 3.01 7.62
CA GLN A 98 -4.42 3.27 9.07
C GLN A 98 -4.76 2.04 9.91
N LEU A 99 -4.27 0.90 9.45
CA LEU A 99 -4.46 -0.39 10.07
C LEU A 99 -3.67 -0.43 11.39
N ASP A 100 -4.38 -0.50 12.51
CA ASP A 100 -3.77 -0.84 13.79
C ASP A 100 -3.46 -2.34 13.81
N SER A 101 -2.22 -2.67 13.47
CA SER A 101 -1.76 -4.05 13.29
C SER A 101 -1.02 -4.52 14.52
N LYS A 102 -1.39 -5.69 15.05
CA LYS A 102 -0.68 -6.32 16.16
C LYS A 102 0.51 -7.12 15.64
N TYR A 103 1.65 -6.93 16.29
CA TYR A 103 2.83 -7.75 16.04
C TYR A 103 2.64 -9.16 16.61
N SER A 104 2.99 -10.18 15.83
CA SER A 104 3.05 -11.58 16.23
C SER A 104 4.43 -12.16 15.86
N SER A 105 4.68 -13.44 16.19
CA SER A 105 5.90 -14.13 15.79
C SER A 105 6.05 -14.29 14.26
N SER A 106 4.97 -14.23 13.49
CA SER A 106 4.99 -14.35 12.03
C SER A 106 4.96 -13.00 11.29
N GLY A 107 4.87 -11.89 12.02
CA GLY A 107 4.79 -10.54 11.47
C GLY A 107 3.57 -9.77 11.94
N PHE A 108 3.13 -8.80 11.14
CA PHE A 108 1.93 -8.02 11.45
C PHE A 108 0.70 -8.69 10.85
N LEU A 109 -0.32 -8.89 11.69
CA LEU A 109 -1.57 -9.55 11.32
C LEU A 109 -2.74 -8.58 11.44
N PHE A 110 -3.59 -8.57 10.42
CA PHE A 110 -4.83 -7.82 10.41
C PHE A 110 -6.00 -8.67 9.89
N PRO A 111 -6.96 -9.06 10.75
CA PRO A 111 -8.20 -9.70 10.31
C PRO A 111 -9.19 -8.64 9.79
N LEU A 112 -9.49 -8.67 8.50
CA LEU A 112 -10.43 -7.76 7.86
C LEU A 112 -11.79 -8.41 7.65
N ASN A 113 -12.85 -7.87 8.24
CA ASN A 113 -14.21 -8.22 7.84
C ASN A 113 -14.49 -7.74 6.41
N THR A 114 -14.81 -8.64 5.48
CA THR A 114 -14.91 -8.32 4.05
C THR A 114 -16.28 -7.76 3.63
N ASN A 115 -17.18 -7.45 4.57
CA ASN A 115 -18.54 -6.98 4.24
C ASN A 115 -18.55 -5.75 3.34
N VAL A 116 -17.66 -4.78 3.55
CA VAL A 116 -17.59 -3.58 2.71
C VAL A 116 -17.13 -3.93 1.30
N LEU A 117 -16.10 -4.78 1.16
CA LEU A 117 -15.60 -5.28 -0.13
C LEU A 117 -16.66 -6.08 -0.91
N LYS A 118 -17.38 -6.97 -0.21
CA LYS A 118 -18.46 -7.78 -0.79
C LYS A 118 -19.62 -6.90 -1.24
N LYS A 119 -20.12 -6.01 -0.37
CA LYS A 119 -21.26 -5.12 -0.68
C LYS A 119 -20.95 -4.08 -1.76
N SER A 120 -19.71 -3.63 -1.86
CA SER A 120 -19.26 -2.75 -2.96
C SER A 120 -19.04 -3.49 -4.29
N GLY A 121 -19.12 -4.83 -4.28
CA GLY A 121 -18.99 -5.65 -5.48
C GLY A 121 -17.58 -5.62 -6.08
N ILE A 122 -16.54 -5.42 -5.27
CA ILE A 122 -15.15 -5.34 -5.73
C ILE A 122 -14.57 -6.75 -5.85
N PRO A 123 -14.23 -7.27 -7.03
CA PRO A 123 -13.62 -8.58 -7.15
C PRO A 123 -12.25 -8.64 -6.45
N ILE A 124 -11.92 -9.77 -5.79
CA ILE A 124 -10.63 -9.93 -5.08
C ILE A 124 -9.41 -9.72 -5.99
N ARG A 125 -9.50 -10.16 -7.26
CA ARG A 125 -8.46 -9.94 -8.28
C ARG A 125 -8.18 -8.46 -8.60
N LEU A 126 -9.02 -7.54 -8.12
CA LEU A 126 -8.89 -6.08 -8.28
C LEU A 126 -8.45 -5.38 -6.99
N LEU A 127 -8.17 -6.13 -5.92
CA LEU A 127 -7.50 -5.61 -4.74
C LEU A 127 -6.00 -5.46 -4.97
N ARG A 128 -5.46 -4.38 -4.43
CA ARG A 128 -4.05 -4.00 -4.53
C ARG A 128 -3.58 -3.72 -3.12
N ALA A 129 -2.55 -4.42 -2.69
CA ALA A 129 -2.07 -4.33 -1.31
C ALA A 129 -0.58 -4.04 -1.30
N THR A 130 -0.18 -3.06 -0.51
CA THR A 130 1.21 -2.67 -0.29
C THR A 130 1.49 -2.57 1.19
N ALA A 131 2.68 -2.99 1.59
CA ALA A 131 3.20 -2.71 2.90
C ALA A 131 4.65 -2.23 2.80
N TYR A 132 4.99 -1.20 3.57
CA TYR A 132 6.35 -0.68 3.62
C TYR A 132 6.69 -0.08 4.99
N ILE A 133 7.98 -0.09 5.30
CA ILE A 133 8.55 0.77 6.35
C ILE A 133 9.45 1.82 5.68
N ASN A 134 9.55 3.00 6.27
CA ASN A 134 10.51 3.99 5.79
C ASN A 134 11.91 3.68 6.33
N ARG A 135 12.90 3.58 5.45
CA ARG A 135 14.33 3.53 5.77
C ARG A 135 15.01 4.71 5.09
N ASN A 136 15.58 5.63 5.87
CA ASN A 136 16.22 6.85 5.34
C ASN A 136 15.28 7.60 4.36
N SER A 137 14.04 7.83 4.78
CA SER A 137 12.98 8.50 3.99
C SER A 137 12.59 7.82 2.67
N THR A 138 13.03 6.58 2.43
CA THR A 138 12.66 5.79 1.26
C THR A 138 11.83 4.58 1.70
N PRO A 139 10.72 4.26 1.00
CA PRO A 139 9.93 3.09 1.31
C PRO A 139 10.72 1.80 1.01
N PHE A 140 10.72 0.89 1.96
CA PHE A 140 11.25 -0.46 1.85
C PHE A 140 10.10 -1.44 2.01
N TYR A 141 9.77 -2.15 0.93
CA TYR A 141 8.53 -2.89 0.79
C TYR A 141 8.63 -4.32 1.32
N PHE A 142 7.51 -4.82 1.85
CA PHE A 142 7.33 -6.19 2.32
C PHE A 142 6.12 -6.81 1.64
N PRO A 143 6.11 -8.13 1.39
CA PRO A 143 5.01 -8.76 0.70
C PRO A 143 3.77 -8.71 1.58
N VAL A 144 2.63 -8.33 1.00
CA VAL A 144 1.34 -8.49 1.66
C VAL A 144 0.74 -9.85 1.30
N ILE A 145 0.57 -10.71 2.30
CA ILE A 145 -0.11 -11.99 2.14
C ILE A 145 -1.61 -11.76 2.35
N LEU A 146 -2.40 -12.00 1.30
CA LEU A 146 -3.86 -11.93 1.37
C LEU A 146 -4.43 -13.35 1.45
N GLY A 147 -4.86 -13.76 2.65
CA GLY A 147 -5.28 -15.12 2.95
C GLY A 147 -4.08 -16.03 3.17
N GLN A 148 -3.76 -16.85 2.17
CA GLN A 148 -2.58 -17.71 2.14
C GLN A 148 -1.68 -17.33 0.96
N PRO A 149 -0.36 -17.47 1.11
CA PRO A 149 0.59 -17.21 0.03
C PRO A 149 0.41 -18.18 -1.14
N SER A 150 0.91 -17.77 -2.30
CA SER A 150 1.03 -18.55 -3.53
C SER A 150 2.49 -18.59 -3.98
N ASP A 151 2.80 -19.42 -4.99
CA ASP A 151 4.14 -19.62 -5.59
C ASP A 151 4.79 -18.39 -6.25
N ARG A 152 4.15 -17.21 -6.16
CA ARG A 152 4.59 -15.98 -6.80
C ARG A 152 4.23 -14.73 -6.01
N TYR A 153 4.92 -13.65 -6.33
CA TYR A 153 4.49 -12.30 -6.00
C TYR A 153 3.86 -11.60 -7.20
N GLU A 154 2.80 -10.85 -6.93
CA GLU A 154 2.17 -9.93 -7.87
C GLU A 154 2.59 -8.50 -7.53
N PHE A 155 3.26 -7.87 -8.48
CA PHE A 155 3.60 -6.46 -8.46
C PHE A 155 2.65 -5.71 -9.38
N VAL A 156 2.13 -4.57 -8.91
CA VAL A 156 1.33 -3.68 -9.75
C VAL A 156 1.83 -2.26 -9.58
N LEU A 157 2.27 -1.67 -10.69
CA LEU A 157 2.59 -0.25 -10.77
C LEU A 157 1.38 0.52 -11.27
N TYR A 158 1.18 1.72 -10.77
CA TYR A 158 0.27 2.68 -11.39
C TYR A 158 1.07 3.70 -12.21
N SER A 159 0.73 3.81 -13.50
CA SER A 159 1.25 4.86 -14.39
C SER A 159 0.16 5.89 -14.67
N PRO A 160 0.28 7.14 -14.20
CA PRO A 160 -0.75 8.15 -14.41
C PRO A 160 -0.88 8.58 -15.87
N GLN A 161 0.21 8.46 -16.64
CA GLN A 161 0.30 8.74 -18.06
C GLN A 161 0.57 7.47 -18.87
N ARG A 162 0.33 7.54 -20.18
CA ARG A 162 0.58 6.41 -21.09
C ARG A 162 2.09 6.33 -21.34
N ASN A 163 2.73 5.24 -20.91
CA ASN A 163 4.18 5.08 -21.02
C ASN A 163 4.57 3.64 -21.40
N THR A 164 5.75 3.47 -21.98
CA THR A 164 6.40 2.16 -22.14
C THR A 164 7.34 1.88 -20.97
N PHE A 165 7.70 0.61 -20.80
CA PHE A 165 8.66 0.17 -19.78
C PHE A 165 9.66 -0.75 -20.46
N PRO A 166 10.62 -0.19 -21.25
CA PRO A 166 11.65 -0.96 -21.92
C PRO A 166 12.50 -1.80 -20.95
N THR A 167 12.60 -1.39 -19.69
CA THR A 167 13.15 -2.20 -18.61
C THR A 167 12.09 -2.41 -17.54
N PHE A 168 11.83 -3.66 -17.19
CA PHE A 168 10.95 -4.03 -16.08
C PHE A 168 11.42 -5.34 -15.49
N GLU A 169 12.15 -5.27 -14.38
CA GLU A 169 13.01 -6.36 -13.91
C GLU A 169 12.93 -6.57 -12.41
N ILE A 170 13.14 -7.82 -12.01
CA ILE A 170 13.53 -8.18 -10.65
C ILE A 170 15.04 -8.37 -10.64
N ARG A 171 15.72 -7.65 -9.73
CA ARG A 171 17.16 -7.71 -9.54
C ARG A 171 17.52 -8.07 -8.12
N SER A 172 18.68 -8.69 -7.96
CA SER A 172 19.35 -8.87 -6.66
C SER A 172 20.84 -8.73 -6.86
N GLN A 173 21.49 -7.90 -6.04
CA GLN A 173 22.94 -7.64 -6.09
C GLN A 173 23.43 -7.28 -7.51
N GLY A 174 22.66 -6.47 -8.24
CA GLY A 174 22.96 -6.05 -9.62
C GLY A 174 22.67 -7.11 -10.70
N LYS A 175 22.32 -8.35 -10.35
CA LYS A 175 21.96 -9.41 -11.29
C LYS A 175 20.46 -9.38 -11.60
N VAL A 176 20.10 -9.46 -12.87
CA VAL A 176 18.71 -9.63 -13.33
C VAL A 176 18.28 -11.08 -13.12
N LEU A 177 17.19 -11.27 -12.38
CA LEU A 177 16.60 -12.58 -12.08
C LEU A 177 15.34 -12.85 -12.89
N SER A 178 14.60 -11.80 -13.22
CA SER A 178 13.42 -11.86 -14.08
C SER A 178 13.29 -10.56 -14.85
N SER A 179 12.89 -10.63 -16.12
CA SER A 179 12.67 -9.45 -16.97
C SER A 179 11.41 -9.65 -17.79
N ASN A 180 10.57 -8.62 -17.87
CA ASN A 180 9.33 -8.66 -18.64
C ASN A 180 8.95 -7.25 -19.13
N PRO A 181 9.69 -6.72 -20.11
CA PRO A 181 9.48 -5.37 -20.60
C PRO A 181 8.06 -5.15 -21.17
N ARG A 182 7.63 -3.90 -21.21
CA ARG A 182 6.32 -3.46 -21.72
C ARG A 182 6.53 -2.44 -22.84
N GLN A 183 6.75 -2.96 -24.05
CA GLN A 183 7.00 -2.13 -25.23
C GLN A 183 5.75 -1.42 -25.75
N THR A 184 4.56 -1.95 -25.47
CA THR A 184 3.31 -1.26 -25.81
C THR A 184 2.99 -0.21 -24.75
N PRO A 185 2.79 1.07 -25.11
CA PRO A 185 2.51 2.10 -24.13
C PRO A 185 1.18 1.87 -23.40
N ARG A 186 1.21 1.86 -22.07
CA ARG A 186 0.07 1.58 -21.19
C ARG A 186 -0.10 2.69 -20.14
N ARG A 187 -1.36 2.94 -19.75
CA ARG A 187 -1.74 3.81 -18.63
C ARG A 187 -2.44 2.99 -17.57
N GLY A 188 -2.39 3.45 -16.32
CA GLY A 188 -3.07 2.84 -15.19
C GLY A 188 -2.27 1.68 -14.62
N GLN A 189 -2.92 0.55 -14.38
CA GLN A 189 -2.31 -0.57 -13.66
C GLN A 189 -1.47 -1.46 -14.58
N ILE A 190 -0.19 -1.62 -14.25
CA ILE A 190 0.77 -2.40 -15.02
C ILE A 190 1.27 -3.54 -14.14
N ARG A 191 0.97 -4.76 -14.54
CA ARG A 191 1.21 -5.96 -13.75
C ARG A 191 2.53 -6.64 -14.12
N PHE A 192 3.19 -7.16 -13.11
CA PHE A 192 4.37 -8.00 -13.21
C PHE A 192 4.27 -9.09 -12.15
N ALA A 193 4.42 -10.35 -12.56
CA ALA A 193 4.39 -11.48 -11.65
C ALA A 193 5.80 -12.10 -11.58
N TRP A 194 6.27 -12.38 -10.38
CA TRP A 194 7.54 -13.06 -10.17
C TRP A 194 7.32 -14.37 -9.42
N LYS A 195 7.54 -15.50 -10.10
CA LYS A 195 7.68 -16.81 -9.45
C LYS A 195 9.05 -16.86 -8.77
N TYR A 196 9.05 -16.83 -7.45
CA TYR A 196 10.29 -16.69 -6.68
C TYR A 196 11.09 -18.00 -6.62
N GLY A 197 10.45 -19.18 -6.72
CA GLY A 197 11.15 -20.47 -6.75
C GLY A 197 12.10 -20.64 -5.55
N ASP A 198 13.35 -21.04 -5.84
CA ASP A 198 14.40 -21.22 -4.82
C ASP A 198 15.21 -19.92 -4.56
N ALA A 199 14.65 -18.75 -4.85
CA ALA A 199 15.32 -17.48 -4.59
C ALA A 199 15.65 -17.38 -3.07
N PRO A 200 16.90 -17.05 -2.70
CA PRO A 200 17.30 -17.00 -1.30
C PRO A 200 16.65 -15.80 -0.58
N ALA A 201 16.53 -15.90 0.74
CA ALA A 201 16.14 -14.77 1.55
C ALA A 201 17.11 -13.59 1.34
N GLY A 202 16.56 -12.38 1.16
CA GLY A 202 17.38 -11.22 0.86
C GLY A 202 16.59 -10.01 0.40
N THR A 203 17.34 -8.94 0.13
CA THR A 203 16.81 -7.71 -0.47
C THR A 203 16.89 -7.82 -1.99
N TYR A 204 15.79 -7.43 -2.64
CA TYR A 204 15.60 -7.44 -4.07
C TYR A 204 15.10 -6.07 -4.54
N GLU A 205 15.14 -5.86 -5.84
CA GLU A 205 14.75 -4.61 -6.48
C GLU A 205 13.78 -4.90 -7.61
N LEU A 206 12.62 -4.24 -7.59
CA LEU A 206 11.82 -4.04 -8.79
C LEU A 206 12.38 -2.80 -9.48
N TYR A 207 13.14 -3.03 -10.55
CA TYR A 207 13.79 -1.98 -11.32
C TYR A 207 13.04 -1.72 -12.61
N ILE A 208 12.74 -0.45 -12.87
CA ILE A 208 12.10 -0.03 -14.11
C ILE A 208 12.86 1.13 -14.76
N VAL A 209 12.82 1.15 -16.09
CA VAL A 209 13.16 2.30 -16.92
C VAL A 209 11.97 2.54 -17.81
N ASP A 210 11.44 3.77 -17.79
CA ASP A 210 10.30 4.14 -18.62
C ASP A 210 10.72 4.59 -20.03
N GLY A 211 9.74 4.90 -20.89
CA GLY A 211 9.99 5.28 -22.28
C GLY A 211 10.77 6.59 -22.45
N GLU A 212 10.88 7.41 -21.40
CA GLU A 212 11.67 8.64 -21.37
C GLU A 212 13.08 8.42 -20.79
N GLY A 213 13.41 7.18 -20.41
CA GLY A 213 14.69 6.83 -19.80
C GLY A 213 14.75 7.12 -18.29
N GLN A 214 13.63 7.42 -17.64
CA GLN A 214 13.62 7.65 -16.19
C GLN A 214 13.69 6.33 -15.44
N GLU A 215 14.69 6.23 -14.56
CA GLU A 215 14.90 5.05 -13.72
C GLU A 215 14.11 5.15 -12.41
N ARG A 216 13.51 4.03 -11.99
CA ARG A 216 12.90 3.91 -10.65
C ARG A 216 13.17 2.52 -10.07
N THR A 217 13.47 2.52 -8.78
CA THR A 217 13.76 1.29 -8.02
C THR A 217 12.83 1.19 -6.82
N PHE A 218 12.11 0.07 -6.70
CA PHE A 218 11.36 -0.28 -5.51
C PHE A 218 12.09 -1.41 -4.80
N ARG A 219 12.69 -1.11 -3.64
CA ARG A 219 13.40 -2.11 -2.83
C ARG A 219 12.42 -2.92 -2.00
N PHE A 220 12.56 -4.23 -2.02
CA PHE A 220 11.68 -5.11 -1.28
C PHE A 220 12.43 -6.27 -0.65
N GLN A 221 11.85 -6.84 0.40
CA GLN A 221 12.37 -8.02 1.06
C GLN A 221 11.65 -9.27 0.58
N HIS A 222 12.42 -10.35 0.41
CA HIS A 222 11.91 -11.69 0.19
C HIS A 222 12.57 -12.65 1.19
N ASP A 223 11.81 -13.63 1.64
CA ASP A 223 12.27 -14.77 2.41
C ASP A 223 11.29 -15.95 2.16
N PRO A 224 11.77 -17.10 1.67
CA PRO A 224 10.93 -18.27 1.48
C PRO A 224 10.25 -18.78 2.76
N SER A 225 10.80 -18.52 3.95
CA SER A 225 10.25 -18.98 5.23
C SER A 225 8.94 -18.30 5.64
N TRP A 226 8.54 -17.23 4.94
CA TRP A 226 7.30 -16.51 5.20
C TRP A 226 6.10 -17.02 4.37
N LEU A 227 6.35 -17.95 3.45
CA LEU A 227 5.44 -18.36 2.38
C LEU A 227 4.94 -19.80 2.55
#